data_AF-A0A509L514-F1
#
_entry.id   AF-A0A509L514-F1
#
_cell.length_a   1.000
_cell.length_b   1.000
_cell.length_c   1.000
_cell.angle_alpha   90.00
_cell.angle_beta   90.00
_cell.angle_gamma   90.00
#
_symmetry.space_group_name_H-M   'P 1'
#
loop_
_entity.id
_entity.type
_entity.pdbx_description
1 polymer ?
#
loop_
_entity_poly.entity_id
_entity_poly.type
_entity_poly.pdbx_seq_one_letter_code
_entity_poly.pdbx_strand_id
1 'polypeptide(L)'
;MKALILAAGFGKRLEPYTHRTPKPLFTISNQPLLDRVIRRLASAGISSIMVNTHHLHQQIERYLLSQSYPISVTTRYESEILGTGGAIKNLSDFWDDEPFLVVNSDILFNTDLEAFGRYHMSGCSIATLMLCDHQMFNQVWVGPENRILGFDSETRPLQTSKNPLTFTGIQIIQPELLDFIPANRFYSIIDAYKTALSEKKKIRAYIPDRLVWADIGSPDRYREAACQAMAREAFFRLTRQNDTPEIHMKKLAGDGSDRLWYRVMAADTGIIMVDHGIRKGPETEEVDSFVRIGKHLFAKGVAVPAIILSDPFAGLVFLEDLGDLHLQEMVLQNKTDTDLILSLYRSIIDQLIHMALAGRDGFDPKWTWQSATYDHTVILEKECRYFVEAFLNRYLGMGVRFGELKSEFVFLAESVAACTDIGFMHRDMQSRNIMVHQ
;
A
#
# COMPACT_ATOMS: atom_id res chain seq x y z
N MET A 1 2.96 31.57 -0.40
CA MET A 1 3.73 30.51 -1.09
C MET A 1 2.77 29.61 -1.86
N LYS A 2 3.02 29.42 -3.16
CA LYS A 2 2.35 28.40 -4.00
C LYS A 2 3.19 27.13 -4.06
N ALA A 3 2.62 26.04 -4.56
CA ALA A 3 3.36 24.78 -4.72
C ALA A 3 3.15 24.09 -6.06
N LEU A 4 4.15 23.27 -6.43
CA LEU A 4 4.12 22.31 -7.53
C LEU A 4 4.27 20.89 -6.98
N ILE A 5 3.39 20.00 -7.40
CA ILE A 5 3.54 18.56 -7.23
C ILE A 5 4.00 17.94 -8.55
N LEU A 6 5.18 17.31 -8.52
CA LEU A 6 5.77 16.64 -9.68
C LEU A 6 5.14 15.24 -9.87
N ALA A 7 4.23 15.10 -10.84
CA ALA A 7 3.41 13.90 -11.08
C ALA A 7 3.40 13.38 -12.54
N ALA A 8 4.26 13.91 -13.40
CA ALA A 8 4.34 13.52 -14.82
C ALA A 8 5.08 12.19 -15.11
N GLY A 9 5.69 11.54 -14.12
CA GLY A 9 6.55 10.37 -14.34
C GLY A 9 5.81 9.11 -14.84
N PHE A 10 6.44 8.37 -15.76
CA PHE A 10 5.93 7.07 -16.25
C PHE A 10 5.87 5.97 -15.17
N GLY A 11 6.75 6.04 -14.16
CA GLY A 11 6.84 4.99 -13.15
C GLY A 11 7.26 3.62 -13.72
N LYS A 12 8.16 3.57 -14.71
CA LYS A 12 8.58 2.34 -15.42
C LYS A 12 9.05 1.20 -14.50
N ARG A 13 9.68 1.54 -13.37
CA ARG A 13 10.15 0.57 -12.36
C ARG A 13 9.02 -0.13 -11.60
N LEU A 14 7.79 0.37 -11.70
CA LEU A 14 6.58 -0.18 -11.10
C LEU A 14 5.68 -0.88 -12.13
N GLU A 15 6.18 -1.14 -13.34
CA GLU A 15 5.45 -1.98 -14.29
C GLU A 15 5.29 -3.41 -13.75
N PRO A 16 4.16 -4.09 -14.02
CA PRO A 16 3.07 -3.68 -14.91
C PRO A 16 2.00 -2.77 -14.25
N TYR A 17 2.09 -2.50 -12.95
CA TYR A 17 1.06 -1.78 -12.20
C TYR A 17 0.79 -0.37 -12.75
N THR A 18 1.86 0.31 -13.17
CA THR A 18 1.78 1.65 -13.74
C THR A 18 1.16 1.70 -15.12
N HIS A 19 1.03 0.60 -15.87
CA HIS A 19 0.30 0.64 -17.16
C HIS A 19 -1.18 1.01 -16.98
N ARG A 20 -1.73 0.79 -15.78
CA ARG A 20 -3.16 0.95 -15.50
C ARG A 20 -3.45 2.06 -14.49
N THR A 21 -2.60 2.23 -13.49
CA THR A 21 -2.78 3.24 -12.44
C THR A 21 -1.57 4.16 -12.44
N PRO A 22 -1.72 5.50 -12.61
CA PRO A 22 -0.57 6.39 -12.50
C PRO A 22 0.00 6.32 -11.08
N LYS A 23 1.33 6.32 -10.95
CA LYS A 23 2.04 6.21 -9.65
C LYS A 23 1.50 7.16 -8.56
N PRO A 24 1.18 8.44 -8.84
CA PRO A 24 0.58 9.35 -7.85
C PRO A 24 -0.75 8.85 -7.25
N LEU A 25 -1.46 7.95 -7.94
CA LEU A 25 -2.73 7.37 -7.49
C LEU A 25 -2.57 6.02 -6.79
N PHE A 26 -1.35 5.54 -6.56
CA PHE A 26 -1.13 4.38 -5.69
C PHE A 26 -1.60 4.72 -4.28
N THR A 27 -2.31 3.80 -3.62
CA THR A 27 -2.94 4.07 -2.33
C THR A 27 -2.16 3.46 -1.18
N ILE A 28 -2.20 4.15 -0.05
CA ILE A 28 -1.85 3.57 1.24
C ILE A 28 -3.05 3.84 2.15
N SER A 29 -3.56 2.84 2.87
CA SER A 29 -4.80 2.96 3.67
C SER A 29 -6.01 3.51 2.89
N ASN A 30 -6.18 3.09 1.61
CA ASN A 30 -7.19 3.57 0.66
C ASN A 30 -7.09 5.06 0.28
N GLN A 31 -5.94 5.69 0.56
CA GLN A 31 -5.72 7.10 0.23
C GLN A 31 -4.56 7.24 -0.76
N PRO A 32 -4.79 7.81 -1.96
CA PRO A 32 -3.75 8.08 -2.94
C PRO A 32 -2.61 8.92 -2.40
N LEU A 33 -1.38 8.65 -2.86
CA LEU A 33 -0.20 9.44 -2.50
C LEU A 33 -0.37 10.91 -2.87
N LEU A 34 -0.89 11.21 -4.06
CA LEU A 34 -1.18 12.56 -4.50
C LEU A 34 -2.11 13.30 -3.53
N ASP A 35 -3.17 12.63 -3.08
CA ASP A 35 -4.15 13.18 -2.13
C ASP A 35 -3.50 13.49 -0.78
N ARG A 36 -2.63 12.60 -0.30
CA ARG A 36 -1.85 12.80 0.93
C ARG A 36 -0.96 14.04 0.82
N VAL A 37 -0.26 14.22 -0.30
CA VAL A 37 0.61 15.39 -0.52
C VAL A 37 -0.21 16.68 -0.58
N ILE A 38 -1.31 16.70 -1.35
CA ILE A 38 -2.17 17.88 -1.47
C ILE A 38 -2.71 18.32 -0.10
N ARG A 39 -3.26 17.38 0.68
CA ARG A 39 -3.81 17.70 2.00
C ARG A 39 -2.74 18.22 2.96
N ARG A 40 -1.53 17.66 2.92
CA ARG A 40 -0.40 18.15 3.72
C ARG A 40 0.01 19.56 3.34
N LEU A 41 0.10 19.86 2.05
CA LEU A 41 0.42 21.20 1.56
C LEU A 41 -0.67 22.21 1.97
N ALA A 42 -1.94 21.82 1.86
CA ALA A 42 -3.06 22.65 2.32
C ALA A 42 -2.98 22.94 3.82
N SER A 43 -2.73 21.93 4.65
CA SER A 43 -2.55 22.09 6.10
C SER A 43 -1.37 22.97 6.47
N ALA A 44 -0.35 23.06 5.61
CA ALA A 44 0.83 23.91 5.80
C ALA A 44 0.64 25.36 5.31
N GLY A 45 -0.58 25.75 4.91
CA GLY A 45 -0.89 27.11 4.48
C GLY A 45 -0.49 27.45 3.04
N ILE A 46 -0.25 26.46 2.17
CA ILE A 46 -0.06 26.70 0.74
C ILE A 46 -1.35 27.24 0.12
N SER A 47 -1.26 28.33 -0.63
CA SER A 47 -2.44 29.02 -1.17
C SER A 47 -3.02 28.38 -2.43
N SER A 48 -2.16 27.79 -3.28
CA SER A 48 -2.56 27.13 -4.52
C SER A 48 -1.54 26.08 -4.92
N ILE A 49 -2.02 24.99 -5.52
CA ILE A 49 -1.21 23.87 -5.99
C ILE A 49 -1.38 23.68 -7.49
N MET A 50 -0.27 23.52 -8.19
CA MET A 50 -0.21 22.99 -9.54
C MET A 50 0.31 21.55 -9.51
N VAL A 51 -0.32 20.65 -10.26
CA VAL A 51 0.12 19.27 -10.45
C VAL A 51 0.52 19.07 -11.91
N ASN A 52 1.80 18.86 -12.22
CA ASN A 52 2.16 18.55 -13.60
C ASN A 52 1.84 17.07 -13.91
N THR A 53 1.39 16.79 -15.12
CA THR A 53 0.89 15.46 -15.50
C THR A 53 1.32 15.12 -16.92
N HIS A 54 1.52 13.84 -17.20
CA HIS A 54 1.85 13.34 -18.54
C HIS A 54 1.27 11.94 -18.72
N HIS A 55 1.88 10.95 -18.09
CA HIS A 55 1.45 9.57 -18.15
C HIS A 55 0.11 9.36 -17.40
N LEU A 56 -0.89 8.81 -18.10
CA LEU A 56 -2.27 8.63 -17.63
C LEU A 56 -2.88 9.90 -17.00
N HIS A 57 -2.55 11.09 -17.53
CA HIS A 57 -2.96 12.38 -16.97
C HIS A 57 -4.48 12.49 -16.73
N GLN A 58 -5.29 11.97 -17.64
CA GLN A 58 -6.76 11.96 -17.53
C GLN A 58 -7.28 11.24 -16.27
N GLN A 59 -6.55 10.24 -15.74
CA GLN A 59 -6.93 9.60 -14.48
C GLN A 59 -6.64 10.49 -13.28
N ILE A 60 -5.50 11.19 -13.30
CA ILE A 60 -5.14 12.17 -12.27
C ILE A 60 -6.15 13.32 -12.26
N GLU A 61 -6.47 13.87 -13.43
CA GLU A 61 -7.48 14.93 -13.59
C GLU A 61 -8.86 14.49 -13.07
N ARG A 62 -9.34 13.31 -13.50
CA ARG A 62 -10.62 12.76 -13.02
C ARG A 62 -10.62 12.54 -11.50
N TYR A 63 -9.53 12.03 -10.94
CA TYR A 63 -9.40 11.87 -9.50
C TYR A 63 -9.52 13.24 -8.80
N LEU A 64 -8.74 14.24 -9.20
CA LEU A 64 -8.75 15.56 -8.58
C LEU A 64 -10.12 16.25 -8.68
N LEU A 65 -10.82 16.11 -9.81
CA LEU A 65 -12.18 16.62 -10.00
C LEU A 65 -13.22 15.93 -9.10
N SER A 66 -12.97 14.69 -8.68
CA SER A 66 -13.85 13.96 -7.75
C SER A 66 -13.64 14.34 -6.28
N GLN A 67 -12.61 15.12 -5.99
CA GLN A 67 -12.24 15.50 -4.62
C GLN A 67 -12.63 16.95 -4.31
N SER A 68 -12.82 17.23 -3.03
CA SER A 68 -12.97 18.60 -2.51
C SER A 68 -11.76 18.94 -1.64
N TYR A 69 -11.02 19.97 -2.06
CA TYR A 69 -9.86 20.50 -1.34
C TYR A 69 -10.17 21.91 -0.80
N PRO A 70 -9.60 22.29 0.35
CA PRO A 70 -9.77 23.64 0.90
C PRO A 70 -8.97 24.71 0.14
N ILE A 71 -8.22 24.32 -0.89
CA ILE A 71 -7.32 25.16 -1.68
C ILE A 71 -7.48 24.85 -3.17
N SER A 72 -7.08 25.79 -4.02
CA SER A 72 -7.10 25.59 -5.47
C SER A 72 -6.06 24.55 -5.89
N VAL A 73 -6.50 23.52 -6.60
CA VAL A 73 -5.65 22.47 -7.18
C VAL A 73 -5.94 22.36 -8.66
N THR A 74 -4.94 22.65 -9.49
CA THR A 74 -5.05 22.60 -10.95
C THR A 74 -4.00 21.68 -11.54
N THR A 75 -4.25 21.14 -12.73
CA THR A 75 -3.29 20.32 -13.47
C THR A 75 -2.63 21.09 -14.61
N ARG A 76 -1.39 20.75 -14.91
CA ARG A 76 -0.70 21.14 -16.15
C ARG A 76 -0.30 19.89 -16.90
N TYR A 77 -0.94 19.64 -18.03
CA TYR A 77 -0.54 18.56 -18.92
C TYR A 77 0.73 18.93 -19.69
N GLU A 78 1.70 18.04 -19.68
CA GLU A 78 2.92 18.11 -20.49
C GLU A 78 2.77 17.13 -21.64
N SER A 79 2.73 17.61 -22.89
CA SER A 79 2.67 16.73 -24.06
C SER A 79 3.94 15.90 -24.24
N GLU A 80 5.07 16.43 -23.80
CA GLU A 80 6.37 15.77 -23.71
C GLU A 80 6.92 15.90 -22.29
N ILE A 81 7.63 14.88 -21.79
CA ILE A 81 8.21 14.98 -20.44
C ILE A 81 9.32 16.05 -20.43
N LEU A 82 9.16 17.03 -19.56
CA LEU A 82 10.10 18.15 -19.42
C LEU A 82 11.16 17.93 -18.32
N GLY A 83 11.11 16.80 -17.61
CA GLY A 83 11.95 16.57 -16.45
C GLY A 83 11.57 17.50 -15.29
N THR A 84 12.24 17.35 -14.15
CA THR A 84 11.86 18.10 -12.93
C THR A 84 12.14 19.61 -13.05
N GLY A 85 13.26 19.99 -13.65
CA GLY A 85 13.60 21.39 -13.89
C GLY A 85 12.73 22.00 -14.97
N GLY A 86 12.57 21.32 -16.11
CA GLY A 86 11.73 21.81 -17.20
C GLY A 86 10.26 21.97 -16.77
N ALA A 87 9.72 21.07 -15.94
CA ALA A 87 8.39 21.21 -15.35
C ALA A 87 8.24 22.47 -14.48
N ILE A 88 9.26 22.80 -13.69
CA ILE A 88 9.30 24.05 -12.90
C ILE A 88 9.29 25.26 -13.84
N LYS A 89 10.14 25.27 -14.88
CA LYS A 89 10.21 26.38 -15.85
C LYS A 89 8.93 26.55 -16.65
N ASN A 90 8.25 25.44 -16.96
CA ASN A 90 6.96 25.43 -17.67
C ASN A 90 5.81 26.05 -16.86
N LEU A 91 6.02 26.29 -15.56
CA LEU A 91 5.04 26.88 -14.65
C LEU A 91 5.40 28.30 -14.22
N SER A 92 6.29 28.97 -14.94
CA SER A 92 6.64 30.37 -14.68
C SER A 92 5.44 31.31 -14.78
N ASP A 93 4.38 30.94 -15.52
CA ASP A 93 3.13 31.71 -15.64
C ASP A 93 2.23 31.59 -14.40
N PHE A 94 2.38 30.51 -13.63
CA PHE A 94 1.65 30.25 -12.40
C PHE A 94 2.39 30.79 -11.15
N TRP A 95 3.72 30.82 -11.23
CA TRP A 95 4.60 31.30 -10.18
C TRP A 95 4.55 32.84 -10.08
N ASP A 96 4.37 33.35 -8.87
CA ASP A 96 4.51 34.77 -8.49
C ASP A 96 5.94 35.11 -8.02
N ASP A 97 6.15 36.30 -7.45
CA ASP A 97 7.46 36.73 -6.95
C ASP A 97 7.83 36.09 -5.58
N GLU A 98 6.96 35.26 -5.01
CA GLU A 98 7.18 34.56 -3.75
C GLU A 98 7.96 33.25 -3.97
N PRO A 99 8.56 32.67 -2.91
CA PRO A 99 9.15 31.35 -3.02
C PRO A 99 8.12 30.30 -3.43
N PHE A 100 8.60 29.21 -4.02
CA PHE A 100 7.75 28.14 -4.55
C PHE A 100 8.16 26.79 -4.00
N LEU A 101 7.19 26.08 -3.44
CA LEU A 101 7.42 24.77 -2.84
C LEU A 101 7.23 23.69 -3.90
N VAL A 102 8.23 22.86 -4.15
CA VAL A 102 8.14 21.75 -5.10
C VAL A 102 8.26 20.43 -4.36
N VAL A 103 7.34 19.50 -4.63
CA VAL A 103 7.28 18.17 -4.01
C VAL A 103 7.13 17.10 -5.07
N ASN A 104 7.90 16.02 -4.96
CA ASN A 104 7.64 14.82 -5.74
C ASN A 104 6.33 14.14 -5.30
N SER A 105 5.49 13.72 -6.23
CA SER A 105 4.25 13.00 -5.91
C SER A 105 4.44 11.57 -5.41
N ASP A 106 5.68 11.07 -5.47
CA ASP A 106 5.99 9.65 -5.37
C ASP A 106 6.86 9.29 -4.17
N ILE A 107 6.69 10.09 -3.12
CA ILE A 107 7.30 9.90 -1.81
C ILE A 107 6.19 9.84 -0.76
N LEU A 108 6.37 8.97 0.23
CA LEU A 108 5.59 9.02 1.46
C LEU A 108 6.39 9.85 2.46
N PHE A 109 5.80 10.89 3.03
CA PHE A 109 6.49 11.66 4.06
C PHE A 109 5.58 12.19 5.17
N ASN A 110 6.20 12.50 6.31
CA ASN A 110 5.59 13.23 7.42
C ASN A 110 6.64 14.16 8.04
N THR A 111 6.42 15.46 7.91
CA THR A 111 7.30 16.52 8.45
C THR A 111 6.53 17.83 8.58
N ASP A 112 7.06 18.78 9.34
CA ASP A 112 6.51 20.14 9.48
C ASP A 112 6.96 21.01 8.29
N LEU A 113 6.06 21.15 7.31
CA LEU A 113 6.31 21.97 6.12
C LEU A 113 6.28 23.48 6.42
N GLU A 114 5.61 23.92 7.50
CA GLU A 114 5.66 25.33 7.89
C GLU A 114 7.02 25.68 8.49
N ALA A 115 7.59 24.80 9.32
CA ALA A 115 8.94 24.97 9.83
C ALA A 115 9.97 25.01 8.69
N PHE A 116 9.78 24.18 7.66
CA PHE A 116 10.59 24.22 6.46
C PHE A 116 10.47 25.57 5.72
N GLY A 117 9.25 26.09 5.57
CA GLY A 117 8.99 27.43 5.03
C GLY A 117 9.67 28.54 5.82
N ARG A 118 9.50 28.56 7.16
CA ARG A 118 10.15 29.54 8.05
C ARG A 118 11.68 29.48 7.96
N TYR A 119 12.25 28.27 7.87
CA TYR A 119 13.69 28.08 7.73
C TYR A 119 14.23 28.62 6.39
N HIS A 120 13.48 28.45 5.31
CA HIS A 120 13.84 29.04 4.02
C HIS A 120 13.83 30.57 4.10
N MET A 121 12.75 31.15 4.62
CA MET A 121 12.58 32.61 4.73
C MET A 121 13.62 33.28 5.65
N SER A 122 14.18 32.57 6.62
CA SER A 122 15.16 33.13 7.56
C SER A 122 16.57 33.28 6.99
N GLY A 123 16.84 32.81 5.76
CA GLY A 123 18.17 32.95 5.17
C GLY A 123 18.16 33.31 3.70
N CYS A 124 19.26 33.90 3.24
CA CYS A 124 19.43 34.28 1.83
C CYS A 124 19.95 33.08 1.03
N SER A 125 19.08 32.40 0.30
CA SER A 125 19.45 31.32 -0.63
C SER A 125 18.46 31.22 -1.77
N ILE A 126 18.95 30.90 -2.97
CA ILE A 126 18.08 30.73 -4.14
C ILE A 126 17.24 29.44 -4.07
N ALA A 127 17.64 28.50 -3.20
CA ALA A 127 16.93 27.27 -2.95
C ALA A 127 17.29 26.69 -1.59
N THR A 128 16.35 25.96 -1.00
CA THR A 128 16.56 25.12 0.18
C THR A 128 16.02 23.72 -0.10
N LEU A 129 16.86 22.71 0.11
CA LEU A 129 16.55 21.31 -0.12
C LEU A 129 16.31 20.60 1.21
N MET A 130 15.22 19.87 1.32
CA MET A 130 15.00 18.99 2.46
C MET A 130 15.78 17.70 2.27
N LEU A 131 16.65 17.39 3.24
CA LEU A 131 17.54 16.23 3.21
C LEU A 131 17.29 15.30 4.39
N CYS A 132 17.63 14.03 4.21
CA CYS A 132 17.62 13.02 5.26
C CYS A 132 18.84 12.08 5.14
N ASP A 133 19.17 11.36 6.21
CA ASP A 133 20.14 10.28 6.11
C ASP A 133 19.41 8.98 5.75
N HIS A 134 19.51 8.60 4.48
CA HIS A 134 18.99 7.33 3.98
C HIS A 134 20.04 6.72 3.07
N GLN A 135 20.96 5.93 3.63
CA GLN A 135 22.20 5.47 2.99
C GLN A 135 22.08 5.06 1.52
N MET A 136 21.01 4.36 1.13
CA MET A 136 20.75 3.93 -0.26
C MET A 136 20.68 5.09 -1.29
N PHE A 137 20.30 6.31 -0.88
CA PHE A 137 20.09 7.46 -1.78
C PHE A 137 20.99 8.66 -1.44
N ASN A 138 21.98 8.48 -0.56
CA ASN A 138 22.84 9.57 -0.12
C ASN A 138 23.76 10.05 -1.27
N GLN A 139 23.50 11.27 -1.75
CA GLN A 139 24.14 11.85 -2.95
C GLN A 139 24.51 13.33 -2.80
N VAL A 140 24.02 14.01 -1.75
CA VAL A 140 24.15 15.46 -1.56
C VAL A 140 25.13 15.78 -0.46
N TRP A 141 26.17 16.55 -0.79
CA TRP A 141 27.18 16.95 0.19
C TRP A 141 26.79 18.26 0.89
N VAL A 142 26.87 18.26 2.22
CA VAL A 142 26.54 19.42 3.06
C VAL A 142 27.77 19.87 3.83
N GLY A 143 28.05 21.17 3.76
CA GLY A 143 29.14 21.83 4.46
C GLY A 143 28.68 22.62 5.70
N PRO A 144 29.56 23.49 6.23
CA PRO A 144 29.22 24.41 7.31
C PRO A 144 27.97 25.25 7.00
N GLU A 145 27.25 25.66 8.06
CA GLU A 145 26.02 26.48 7.95
C GLU A 145 24.94 25.88 7.05
N ASN A 146 24.87 24.55 6.96
CA ASN A 146 23.96 23.81 6.09
C ASN A 146 24.05 24.21 4.61
N ARG A 147 25.23 24.59 4.11
CA ARG A 147 25.41 24.91 2.70
C ARG A 147 25.54 23.63 1.87
N ILE A 148 24.80 23.54 0.75
CA ILE A 148 25.03 22.47 -0.24
C ILE A 148 26.35 22.72 -0.97
N LEU A 149 27.21 21.70 -1.02
CA LEU A 149 28.52 21.74 -1.67
C LEU A 149 28.51 21.11 -3.07
N GLY A 150 27.59 20.17 -3.31
CA GLY A 150 27.49 19.48 -4.59
C GLY A 150 26.64 18.22 -4.53
N PHE A 151 26.52 17.57 -5.68
CA PHE A 151 25.74 16.36 -5.91
C PHE A 151 26.61 15.32 -6.62
N ASP A 152 26.45 14.04 -6.30
CA ASP A 152 27.00 12.88 -7.04
C ASP A 152 28.52 12.92 -7.28
N SER A 153 29.32 13.49 -6.38
CA SER A 153 30.77 13.53 -6.59
C SER A 153 31.42 12.22 -6.12
N GLU A 154 32.12 11.55 -7.05
CA GLU A 154 33.00 10.40 -6.75
C GLU A 154 34.08 10.75 -5.70
N THR A 155 34.39 12.04 -5.56
CA THR A 155 35.32 12.58 -4.57
C THR A 155 34.59 13.39 -3.50
N ARG A 156 34.92 13.14 -2.23
CA ARG A 156 34.42 13.90 -1.09
C ARG A 156 34.91 15.37 -1.18
N PRO A 157 34.04 16.38 -1.06
CA PRO A 157 34.46 17.78 -0.98
C PRO A 157 35.33 18.03 0.25
N LEU A 158 36.43 18.76 0.07
CA LEU A 158 37.40 19.07 1.14
C LEU A 158 36.78 19.87 2.30
N GLN A 159 35.65 20.54 2.07
CA GLN A 159 34.98 21.41 3.03
C GLN A 159 34.07 20.66 4.02
N THR A 160 33.99 19.32 3.96
CA THR A 160 33.19 18.53 4.90
C THR A 160 33.80 17.17 5.22
N SER A 161 33.67 16.75 6.47
CA SER A 161 34.01 15.38 6.92
C SER A 161 32.79 14.46 7.02
N LYS A 162 31.58 15.02 6.85
CA LYS A 162 30.31 14.28 6.98
C LYS A 162 30.02 13.46 5.73
N ASN A 163 29.21 12.41 5.90
CA ASN A 163 28.68 11.62 4.78
C ASN A 163 27.67 12.45 3.97
N PRO A 164 27.47 12.11 2.68
CA PRO A 164 26.41 12.74 1.89
C PRO A 164 25.04 12.35 2.46
N LEU A 165 24.03 13.13 2.11
CA LEU A 165 22.63 12.94 2.50
C LEU A 165 21.74 12.72 1.28
N THR A 166 20.55 12.21 1.52
CA THR A 166 19.52 11.97 0.51
C THR A 166 18.71 13.23 0.27
N PHE A 167 18.54 13.61 -1.00
CA PHE A 167 17.55 14.61 -1.37
C PHE A 167 16.16 13.98 -1.39
N THR A 168 15.25 14.49 -0.56
CA THR A 168 13.92 13.90 -0.35
C THR A 168 12.96 14.11 -1.52
N GLY A 169 13.28 15.00 -2.47
CA GLY A 169 12.34 15.47 -3.49
C GLY A 169 11.42 16.60 -3.01
N ILE A 170 11.68 17.18 -1.82
CA ILE A 170 10.97 18.34 -1.27
C ILE A 170 11.94 19.53 -1.22
N GLN A 171 11.54 20.64 -1.82
CA GLN A 171 12.38 21.83 -1.94
C GLN A 171 11.55 23.12 -1.93
N ILE A 172 12.16 24.22 -1.50
CA ILE A 172 11.65 25.57 -1.72
C ILE A 172 12.67 26.30 -2.58
N ILE A 173 12.19 26.95 -3.64
CA ILE A 173 13.01 27.62 -4.64
C ILE A 173 12.58 29.08 -4.80
N GLN A 174 13.54 29.95 -5.10
CA GLN A 174 13.31 31.36 -5.43
C GLN A 174 13.15 31.52 -6.95
N PRO A 175 12.40 32.55 -7.43
CA PRO A 175 12.22 32.81 -8.86
C PRO A 175 13.54 32.91 -9.63
N GLU A 176 14.60 33.44 -9.00
CA GLU A 176 15.96 33.54 -9.54
C GLU A 176 16.53 32.21 -10.04
N LEU A 177 16.05 31.07 -9.53
CA LEU A 177 16.49 29.75 -9.99
C LEU A 177 16.08 29.48 -11.44
N LEU A 178 15.01 30.11 -11.93
CA LEU A 178 14.50 29.94 -13.29
C LEU A 178 15.50 30.36 -14.37
N ASP A 179 16.45 31.23 -14.05
CA ASP A 179 17.50 31.68 -14.99
C ASP A 179 18.48 30.55 -15.34
N PHE A 180 18.60 29.55 -14.46
CA PHE A 180 19.45 28.38 -14.65
C PHE A 180 18.72 27.22 -15.36
N ILE A 181 17.46 27.42 -15.78
CA ILE A 181 16.64 26.38 -16.39
C ILE A 181 16.21 26.82 -17.79
N PRO A 182 16.65 26.10 -18.85
CA PRO A 182 16.21 26.40 -20.20
C PRO A 182 14.72 26.09 -20.38
N ALA A 183 14.03 26.93 -21.14
CA ALA A 183 12.61 26.76 -21.43
C ALA A 183 12.36 25.62 -22.45
N ASN A 184 11.15 25.03 -22.39
CA ASN A 184 10.59 24.14 -23.40
C ASN A 184 11.45 22.91 -23.75
N ARG A 185 12.15 22.32 -22.78
CA ARG A 185 12.90 21.08 -22.98
C ARG A 185 13.02 20.26 -21.71
N PHE A 186 13.38 18.99 -21.89
CA PHE A 186 13.82 18.15 -20.78
C PHE A 186 15.02 18.79 -20.05
N TYR A 187 14.87 19.03 -18.76
CA TYR A 187 15.95 19.53 -17.91
C TYR A 187 15.82 19.01 -16.48
N SER A 188 16.94 18.59 -15.89
CA SER A 188 17.00 18.13 -14.51
C SER A 188 17.14 19.31 -13.55
N ILE A 189 16.38 19.31 -12.46
CA ILE A 189 16.56 20.30 -11.39
C ILE A 189 17.95 20.21 -10.74
N ILE A 190 18.55 19.01 -10.72
CA ILE A 190 19.90 18.81 -10.18
C ILE A 190 20.95 19.52 -11.04
N ASP A 191 20.77 19.53 -12.36
CA ASP A 191 21.68 20.25 -13.27
C ASP A 191 21.56 21.77 -13.08
N ALA A 192 20.34 22.27 -12.83
CA ALA A 192 20.13 23.68 -12.46
C ALA A 192 20.90 24.05 -11.18
N TYR A 193 20.85 23.19 -10.16
CA TYR A 193 21.60 23.39 -8.92
C TYR A 193 23.11 23.32 -9.12
N LYS A 194 23.61 22.39 -9.93
CA LYS A 194 25.04 22.30 -10.27
C LYS A 194 25.51 23.60 -10.95
N THR A 195 24.75 24.11 -11.91
CA THR A 195 25.06 25.38 -12.59
C THR A 195 25.05 26.56 -11.61
N ALA A 196 24.01 26.69 -10.78
CA ALA A 196 23.91 27.78 -9.82
C ALA A 196 25.03 27.74 -8.76
N LEU A 197 25.44 26.56 -8.30
CA LEU A 197 26.59 26.40 -7.40
C LEU A 197 27.90 26.84 -8.08
N SER A 198 28.08 26.53 -9.37
CA SER A 198 29.26 26.97 -10.14
C SER A 198 29.33 28.50 -10.27
N GLU A 199 28.17 29.15 -10.33
CA GLU A 199 28.03 30.62 -10.30
C GLU A 199 27.98 31.20 -8.87
N LYS A 200 28.43 30.41 -7.88
CA LYS A 200 28.55 30.81 -6.46
C LYS A 200 27.23 31.18 -5.79
N LYS A 201 26.07 30.82 -6.36
CA LYS A 201 24.78 30.98 -5.68
C LYS A 201 24.72 30.09 -4.45
N LYS A 202 24.01 30.55 -3.41
CA LYS A 202 23.85 29.83 -2.15
C LYS A 202 22.62 28.94 -2.21
N ILE A 203 22.82 27.64 -1.97
CA ILE A 203 21.77 26.64 -1.76
C ILE A 203 21.95 26.06 -0.36
N ARG A 204 20.85 25.88 0.36
CA ARG A 204 20.85 25.41 1.75
C ARG A 204 20.23 24.02 1.89
N ALA A 205 20.71 23.25 2.85
CA ALA A 205 20.08 22.05 3.37
C ALA A 205 19.14 22.42 4.51
N TYR A 206 18.02 21.71 4.60
CA TYR A 206 17.19 21.61 5.78
C TYR A 206 17.07 20.14 6.16
N ILE A 207 17.44 19.79 7.40
CA ILE A 207 17.40 18.43 7.91
C ILE A 207 16.42 18.45 9.08
N PRO A 208 15.18 17.93 8.92
CA PRO A 208 14.19 17.97 9.99
C PRO A 208 14.59 17.05 11.14
N ASP A 209 14.32 17.46 12.39
CA ASP A 209 14.55 16.61 13.58
C ASP A 209 13.69 15.34 13.56
N ARG A 210 12.48 15.44 13.00
CA ARG A 210 11.54 14.33 12.83
C ARG A 210 11.06 14.31 11.39
N LEU A 211 11.42 13.24 10.69
CA LEU A 211 11.00 12.98 9.32
C LEU A 211 10.67 11.50 9.17
N VAL A 212 9.45 11.22 8.72
CA VAL A 212 9.16 9.96 8.03
C VAL A 212 9.33 10.25 6.55
N TRP A 213 10.12 9.44 5.86
CA TRP A 213 10.31 9.55 4.41
C TRP A 213 10.54 8.17 3.81
N ALA A 214 9.88 7.88 2.67
CA ALA A 214 10.12 6.70 1.87
C ALA A 214 9.92 7.00 0.39
N ASP A 215 10.86 6.55 -0.46
CA ASP A 215 10.70 6.52 -1.91
C ASP A 215 9.92 5.27 -2.32
N ILE A 216 8.83 5.43 -3.07
CA ILE A 216 7.97 4.30 -3.49
C ILE A 216 8.23 3.86 -4.94
N GLY A 217 9.42 4.11 -5.48
CA GLY A 217 9.73 3.95 -6.90
C GLY A 217 10.01 2.53 -7.37
N SER A 218 9.78 1.51 -6.56
CA SER A 218 9.79 0.10 -6.97
C SER A 218 8.72 -0.68 -6.18
N PRO A 219 8.24 -1.84 -6.68
CA PRO A 219 7.18 -2.60 -6.01
C PRO A 219 7.54 -2.94 -4.57
N ASP A 220 8.77 -3.37 -4.32
CA ASP A 220 9.23 -3.70 -2.97
C ASP A 220 9.25 -2.49 -2.03
N ARG A 221 9.77 -1.34 -2.49
CA ARG A 221 9.81 -0.13 -1.64
C ARG A 221 8.43 0.45 -1.40
N TYR A 222 7.53 0.39 -2.39
CA TYR A 222 6.14 0.74 -2.20
C TYR A 222 5.46 -0.17 -1.17
N ARG A 223 5.65 -1.49 -1.30
CA ARG A 223 5.09 -2.47 -0.36
C ARG A 223 5.63 -2.28 1.04
N GLU A 224 6.94 -2.09 1.20
CA GLU A 224 7.56 -1.83 2.50
C GLU A 224 7.00 -0.56 3.15
N ALA A 225 6.93 0.55 2.40
CA ALA A 225 6.34 1.80 2.88
C ALA A 225 4.86 1.63 3.25
N ALA A 226 4.08 0.91 2.44
CA ALA A 226 2.68 0.63 2.71
C ALA A 226 2.50 -0.24 3.96
N CYS A 227 3.27 -1.33 4.10
CA CYS A 227 3.26 -2.20 5.28
C CYS A 227 3.54 -1.42 6.56
N GLN A 228 4.61 -0.63 6.59
CA GLN A 228 4.96 0.16 7.77
C GLN A 228 3.90 1.21 8.08
N ALA A 229 3.47 2.00 7.09
CA ALA A 229 2.49 3.06 7.29
C ALA A 229 1.11 2.54 7.72
N MET A 230 0.65 1.46 7.09
CA MET A 230 -0.64 0.84 7.41
C MET A 230 -0.60 0.11 8.74
N ALA A 231 0.51 -0.52 9.14
CA ALA A 231 0.63 -1.14 10.46
C ALA A 231 0.48 -0.09 11.57
N ARG A 232 1.13 1.07 11.44
CA ARG A 232 0.98 2.18 12.40
C ARG A 232 -0.47 2.65 12.50
N GLU A 233 -1.13 2.84 11.35
CA GLU A 233 -2.54 3.23 11.29
C GLU A 233 -3.48 2.16 11.88
N ALA A 234 -3.20 0.87 11.65
CA ALA A 234 -3.97 -0.23 12.20
C ALA A 234 -3.88 -0.26 13.73
N PHE A 235 -2.68 -0.10 14.30
CA PHE A 235 -2.52 0.03 15.75
C PHE A 235 -3.22 1.27 16.29
N PHE A 236 -3.08 2.43 15.63
CA PHE A 236 -3.79 3.64 16.03
C PHE A 236 -5.31 3.43 16.07
N ARG A 237 -5.88 2.73 15.09
CA ARG A 237 -7.33 2.41 15.07
C ARG A 237 -7.74 1.48 16.20
N LEU A 238 -6.88 0.52 16.54
CA LEU A 238 -7.12 -0.46 17.59
C LEU A 238 -7.00 0.16 19.00
N THR A 239 -5.91 0.87 19.27
CA THR A 239 -5.57 1.36 20.62
C THR A 239 -6.02 2.80 20.89
N ARG A 240 -6.26 3.59 19.82
CA ARG A 240 -6.50 5.05 19.87
C ARG A 240 -5.33 5.86 20.46
N GLN A 241 -4.13 5.27 20.54
CA GLN A 241 -2.92 5.93 21.02
C GLN A 241 -2.09 6.44 19.84
N ASN A 242 -1.67 7.71 19.91
CA ASN A 242 -0.84 8.35 18.89
C ASN A 242 0.64 7.94 18.97
N ASP A 243 1.09 7.47 20.14
CA ASP A 243 2.45 6.95 20.28
C ASP A 243 2.51 5.62 19.53
N THR A 244 3.44 5.55 18.57
CA THR A 244 3.69 4.30 17.85
C THR A 244 4.87 3.61 18.53
N PRO A 245 4.65 2.51 19.27
CA PRO A 245 5.75 1.69 19.76
C PRO A 245 6.58 1.16 18.60
N GLU A 246 7.76 0.63 18.89
CA GLU A 246 8.51 -0.14 17.90
C GLU A 246 7.64 -1.29 17.38
N ILE A 247 7.55 -1.41 16.05
CA ILE A 247 6.74 -2.43 15.38
C ILE A 247 7.64 -3.57 14.96
N HIS A 248 7.34 -4.78 15.42
CA HIS A 248 8.02 -6.00 15.02
C HIS A 248 7.09 -6.88 14.19
N MET A 249 7.58 -7.36 13.05
CA MET A 249 6.82 -8.22 12.13
C MET A 249 7.46 -9.61 12.08
N LYS A 250 6.69 -10.63 12.44
CA LYS A 250 7.10 -12.04 12.33
C LYS A 250 6.27 -12.73 11.26
N LYS A 251 6.92 -13.26 10.24
CA LYS A 251 6.27 -14.08 9.22
C LYS A 251 5.72 -15.36 9.86
N LEU A 252 4.46 -15.68 9.59
CA LEU A 252 3.79 -16.91 10.01
C LEU A 252 4.00 -17.99 8.95
N ALA A 253 4.03 -19.26 9.39
CA ALA A 253 4.13 -20.38 8.48
C ALA A 253 2.83 -20.48 7.66
N GLY A 254 2.95 -20.54 6.33
CA GLY A 254 1.83 -20.79 5.44
C GLY A 254 1.59 -22.28 5.26
N ASP A 255 0.35 -22.67 4.98
CA ASP A 255 -0.12 -24.05 4.84
C ASP A 255 -0.62 -24.40 3.42
N GLY A 256 -0.16 -23.65 2.41
CA GLY A 256 -0.48 -23.88 0.99
C GLY A 256 -1.09 -22.67 0.26
N SER A 257 -1.24 -21.55 0.95
CA SER A 257 -1.65 -20.26 0.39
C SER A 257 -0.46 -19.48 -0.19
N ASP A 258 -0.64 -18.85 -1.35
CA ASP A 258 0.34 -17.91 -1.94
C ASP A 258 0.45 -16.59 -1.15
N ARG A 259 -0.59 -16.26 -0.37
CA ARG A 259 -0.61 -15.08 0.53
C ARG A 259 0.42 -15.20 1.63
N LEU A 260 1.04 -14.09 1.98
CA LEU A 260 2.00 -14.01 3.07
C LEU A 260 1.31 -13.50 4.33
N TRP A 261 1.47 -14.23 5.42
CA TRP A 261 0.88 -13.91 6.73
C TRP A 261 1.97 -13.46 7.70
N TYR A 262 1.67 -12.44 8.47
CA TYR A 262 2.58 -11.89 9.48
C TYR A 262 1.81 -11.60 10.76
N ARG A 263 2.39 -11.97 11.90
CA ARG A 263 2.01 -11.39 13.18
C ARG A 263 2.81 -10.12 13.38
N VAL A 264 2.12 -9.01 13.56
CA VAL A 264 2.69 -7.69 13.76
C VAL A 264 2.43 -7.29 15.20
N MET A 265 3.50 -7.00 15.95
CA MET A 265 3.44 -6.66 17.37
C MET A 265 3.87 -5.22 17.59
N ALA A 266 3.14 -4.51 18.46
CA ALA A 266 3.56 -3.24 19.04
C ALA A 266 3.32 -3.30 20.55
N ALA A 267 4.41 -3.26 21.33
CA ALA A 267 4.39 -3.64 22.75
C ALA A 267 3.70 -5.02 22.92
N ASP A 268 2.67 -5.11 23.76
CA ASP A 268 1.95 -6.36 24.05
C ASP A 268 0.71 -6.57 23.15
N THR A 269 0.47 -5.67 22.18
CA THR A 269 -0.69 -5.77 21.27
C THR A 269 -0.27 -6.39 19.94
N GLY A 270 -0.99 -7.45 19.53
CA GLY A 270 -0.79 -8.14 18.25
C GLY A 270 -1.91 -7.85 17.25
N ILE A 271 -1.55 -7.75 15.98
CA ILE A 271 -2.47 -7.75 14.82
C ILE A 271 -1.91 -8.68 13.74
N ILE A 272 -2.79 -9.31 12.96
CA ILE A 272 -2.38 -10.15 11.82
C ILE A 272 -2.41 -9.31 10.55
N MET A 273 -1.31 -9.30 9.80
CA MET A 273 -1.23 -8.70 8.48
C MET A 273 -1.19 -9.80 7.40
N VAL A 274 -2.05 -9.66 6.41
CA VAL A 274 -2.10 -10.51 5.21
C VAL A 274 -1.66 -9.68 4.01
N ASP A 275 -0.67 -10.17 3.27
CA ASP A 275 -0.17 -9.59 2.02
C ASP A 275 -0.59 -10.47 0.84
N HIS A 276 -1.51 -9.95 0.03
CA HIS A 276 -1.99 -10.52 -1.23
C HIS A 276 -1.18 -10.06 -2.45
N GLY A 277 -0.19 -9.18 -2.26
CA GLY A 277 0.52 -8.51 -3.33
C GLY A 277 -0.25 -7.34 -3.95
N ILE A 278 0.49 -6.47 -4.63
CA ILE A 278 -0.06 -5.27 -5.28
C ILE A 278 -1.07 -5.69 -6.36
N ARG A 279 -2.22 -5.02 -6.38
CA ARG A 279 -3.28 -5.23 -7.37
C ARG A 279 -2.75 -5.15 -8.80
N LYS A 280 -3.09 -6.14 -9.62
CA LYS A 280 -2.65 -6.26 -11.02
C LYS A 280 -3.70 -5.73 -12.01
N GLY A 281 -4.97 -5.70 -11.64
CA GLY A 281 -6.05 -5.32 -12.54
C GLY A 281 -7.29 -4.69 -11.90
N PRO A 282 -8.20 -4.21 -12.76
CA PRO A 282 -9.43 -3.53 -12.33
C PRO A 282 -10.54 -4.51 -11.91
N GLU A 283 -10.38 -5.79 -12.24
CA GLU A 283 -11.33 -6.84 -11.86
C GLU A 283 -11.23 -7.13 -10.37
N THR A 284 -12.29 -7.74 -9.83
CA THR A 284 -12.28 -8.27 -8.46
C THR A 284 -11.11 -9.24 -8.33
N GLU A 285 -10.20 -8.99 -7.40
CA GLU A 285 -9.09 -9.89 -7.08
C GLU A 285 -9.38 -10.62 -5.75
N GLU A 286 -8.48 -11.53 -5.36
CA GLU A 286 -8.61 -12.28 -4.11
C GLU A 286 -8.72 -11.36 -2.88
N VAL A 287 -7.96 -10.26 -2.83
CA VAL A 287 -8.02 -9.29 -1.72
C VAL A 287 -9.37 -8.58 -1.61
N ASP A 288 -10.04 -8.29 -2.74
CA ASP A 288 -11.39 -7.71 -2.72
C ASP A 288 -12.37 -8.67 -2.08
N SER A 289 -12.28 -9.94 -2.49
CA SER A 289 -13.15 -11.00 -2.01
C SER A 289 -12.93 -11.22 -0.52
N PHE A 290 -11.67 -11.30 -0.10
CA PHE A 290 -11.27 -11.45 1.30
C PHE A 290 -11.86 -10.35 2.17
N VAL A 291 -11.72 -9.08 1.75
CA VAL A 291 -12.22 -7.93 2.52
C VAL A 291 -13.75 -7.85 2.53
N ARG A 292 -14.41 -8.02 1.38
CA ARG A 292 -15.88 -7.88 1.28
C ARG A 292 -16.60 -9.01 1.99
N ILE A 293 -16.19 -10.25 1.76
CA ILE A 293 -16.78 -11.43 2.40
C ILE A 293 -16.48 -11.41 3.90
N GLY A 294 -15.25 -11.13 4.30
CA GLY A 294 -14.88 -11.05 5.72
C GLY A 294 -15.70 -10.02 6.50
N LYS A 295 -15.85 -8.79 5.96
CA LYS A 295 -16.69 -7.75 6.57
C LYS A 295 -18.16 -8.14 6.63
N HIS A 296 -18.69 -8.76 5.58
CA HIS A 296 -20.07 -9.23 5.53
C HIS A 296 -20.33 -10.28 6.61
N LEU A 297 -19.50 -11.32 6.69
CA LEU A 297 -19.64 -12.38 7.68
C LEU A 297 -19.52 -11.85 9.11
N PHE A 298 -18.56 -10.96 9.37
CA PHE A 298 -18.43 -10.29 10.67
C PHE A 298 -19.70 -9.50 11.04
N ALA A 299 -20.27 -8.74 10.10
CA ALA A 299 -21.50 -7.97 10.31
C ALA A 299 -22.74 -8.86 10.55
N LYS A 300 -22.71 -10.12 10.09
CA LYS A 300 -23.74 -11.14 10.37
C LYS A 300 -23.51 -11.89 11.68
N GLY A 301 -22.50 -11.50 12.46
CA GLY A 301 -22.16 -12.15 13.72
C GLY A 301 -21.57 -13.55 13.56
N VAL A 302 -21.01 -13.86 12.38
CA VAL A 302 -20.23 -15.09 12.19
C VAL A 302 -18.88 -14.92 12.87
N ALA A 303 -18.39 -15.97 13.53
CA ALA A 303 -17.10 -15.99 14.22
C ALA A 303 -15.91 -15.96 13.25
N VAL A 304 -15.63 -14.79 12.68
CA VAL A 304 -14.47 -14.47 11.84
C VAL A 304 -13.69 -13.31 12.47
N PRO A 305 -12.37 -13.20 12.28
CA PRO A 305 -11.59 -12.09 12.84
C PRO A 305 -12.05 -10.75 12.27
N ALA A 306 -12.06 -9.72 13.10
CA ALA A 306 -12.39 -8.36 12.65
C ALA A 306 -11.33 -7.82 11.68
N ILE A 307 -11.77 -7.18 10.58
CA ILE A 307 -10.86 -6.45 9.68
C ILE A 307 -10.68 -5.01 10.20
N ILE A 308 -9.50 -4.72 10.76
CA ILE A 308 -9.15 -3.43 11.36
C ILE A 308 -8.88 -2.37 10.28
N LEU A 309 -8.09 -2.74 9.27
CA LEU A 309 -7.69 -1.88 8.16
C LEU A 309 -7.46 -2.74 6.92
N SER A 310 -7.71 -2.17 5.74
CA SER A 310 -7.38 -2.82 4.47
C SER A 310 -7.05 -1.77 3.42
N ASP A 311 -6.24 -2.14 2.45
CA ASP A 311 -6.03 -1.42 1.20
C ASP A 311 -5.96 -2.44 0.06
N PRO A 312 -7.07 -2.66 -0.68
CA PRO A 312 -7.12 -3.64 -1.75
C PRO A 312 -6.21 -3.35 -2.95
N PHE A 313 -5.66 -2.14 -3.08
CA PHE A 313 -4.70 -1.85 -4.14
C PHE A 313 -3.27 -2.17 -3.69
N ALA A 314 -2.91 -1.82 -2.45
CA ALA A 314 -1.66 -2.25 -1.84
C ALA A 314 -1.60 -3.77 -1.59
N GLY A 315 -2.77 -4.43 -1.53
CA GLY A 315 -2.88 -5.86 -1.27
C GLY A 315 -2.80 -6.21 0.21
N LEU A 316 -2.92 -5.23 1.11
CA LEU A 316 -2.67 -5.39 2.52
C LEU A 316 -3.97 -5.39 3.32
N VAL A 317 -4.13 -6.37 4.21
CA VAL A 317 -5.27 -6.50 5.12
C VAL A 317 -4.76 -6.73 6.54
N PHE A 318 -5.26 -5.96 7.50
CA PHE A 318 -4.93 -6.06 8.91
C PHE A 318 -6.15 -6.55 9.68
N LEU A 319 -5.96 -7.63 10.41
CA LEU A 319 -6.98 -8.39 11.14
C LEU A 319 -6.65 -8.40 12.63
N GLU A 320 -7.69 -8.65 13.42
CA GLU A 320 -7.56 -9.07 14.80
C GLU A 320 -6.69 -10.33 14.92
N ASP A 321 -5.84 -10.39 15.96
CA ASP A 321 -5.03 -11.55 16.28
C ASP A 321 -5.74 -12.42 17.32
N LEU A 322 -6.21 -13.59 16.89
CA LEU A 322 -6.95 -14.54 17.73
C LEU A 322 -6.02 -15.57 18.43
N GLY A 323 -4.70 -15.41 18.30
CA GLY A 323 -3.70 -16.31 18.88
C GLY A 323 -3.27 -17.44 17.94
N ASP A 324 -2.75 -18.53 18.50
CA ASP A 324 -2.18 -19.66 17.76
C ASP A 324 -2.95 -20.98 17.97
N LEU A 325 -3.90 -21.02 18.91
CA LEU A 325 -4.59 -22.25 19.27
C LEU A 325 -5.64 -22.61 18.22
N HIS A 326 -5.42 -23.73 17.53
CA HIS A 326 -6.38 -24.29 16.58
C HIS A 326 -7.08 -25.55 17.15
N LEU A 327 -8.27 -25.87 16.65
CA LEU A 327 -9.11 -26.96 17.16
C LEU A 327 -8.39 -28.31 17.16
N GLN A 328 -7.62 -28.62 16.11
CA GLN A 328 -6.84 -29.87 16.08
C GLN A 328 -5.89 -29.98 17.28
N GLU A 329 -5.18 -28.91 17.64
CA GLU A 329 -4.29 -28.92 18.79
C GLU A 329 -5.10 -29.08 20.09
N MET A 330 -6.20 -28.34 20.23
CA MET A 330 -7.11 -28.45 21.38
C MET A 330 -7.61 -29.89 21.58
N VAL A 331 -8.02 -30.56 20.50
CA VAL A 331 -8.48 -31.96 20.53
C VAL A 331 -7.33 -32.93 20.86
N LEU A 332 -6.13 -32.71 20.29
CA LEU A 332 -4.97 -33.57 20.53
C LEU A 332 -4.43 -33.46 21.95
N GLN A 333 -4.53 -32.27 22.57
CA GLN A 333 -4.13 -32.04 23.97
C GLN A 333 -5.14 -32.62 24.96
N ASN A 334 -6.42 -32.75 24.58
CA ASN A 334 -7.52 -33.16 25.46
C ASN A 334 -8.17 -34.50 25.04
N LYS A 335 -7.42 -35.42 24.42
CA LYS A 335 -7.93 -36.68 23.83
C LYS A 335 -8.82 -37.52 24.74
N THR A 336 -8.61 -37.47 26.05
CA THR A 336 -9.36 -38.25 27.05
C THR A 336 -10.63 -37.55 27.53
N ASP A 337 -10.74 -36.23 27.32
CA ASP A 337 -11.91 -35.44 27.70
C ASP A 337 -12.92 -35.41 26.56
N THR A 338 -13.74 -36.45 26.50
CA THR A 338 -14.72 -36.62 25.42
C THR A 338 -15.82 -35.57 25.48
N ASP A 339 -16.21 -35.12 26.67
CA ASP A 339 -17.28 -34.14 26.85
C ASP A 339 -16.85 -32.77 26.32
N LEU A 340 -15.62 -32.33 26.63
CA LEU A 340 -15.03 -31.12 26.07
C LEU A 340 -14.97 -31.19 24.54
N ILE A 341 -14.43 -32.27 23.97
CA ILE A 341 -14.31 -32.45 22.52
C ILE A 341 -15.70 -32.37 21.87
N LEU A 342 -16.69 -33.10 22.39
CA LEU A 342 -18.05 -33.07 21.85
C LEU A 342 -18.67 -31.68 21.95
N SER A 343 -18.43 -30.95 23.03
CA SER A 343 -18.92 -29.57 23.19
C SER A 343 -18.32 -28.62 22.15
N LEU A 344 -17.02 -28.73 21.84
CA LEU A 344 -16.35 -27.93 20.83
C LEU A 344 -16.92 -28.20 19.44
N TYR A 345 -17.06 -29.47 19.05
CA TYR A 345 -17.64 -29.81 17.76
C TYR A 345 -19.12 -29.41 17.64
N ARG A 346 -19.91 -29.49 18.72
CA ARG A 346 -21.29 -28.97 18.73
C ARG A 346 -21.31 -27.47 18.48
N SER A 347 -20.49 -26.70 19.20
CA SER A 347 -20.36 -25.26 19.01
C SER A 347 -19.99 -24.90 17.56
N ILE A 348 -19.05 -25.63 16.96
CA ILE A 348 -18.66 -25.42 15.56
C ILE A 348 -19.81 -25.72 14.60
N ILE A 349 -20.57 -26.79 14.82
CA ILE A 349 -21.75 -27.12 14.00
C ILE A 349 -22.79 -25.99 14.11
N ASP A 350 -23.05 -25.47 15.30
CA ASP A 350 -23.96 -24.35 15.50
C ASP A 350 -23.47 -23.09 14.75
N GLN A 351 -22.17 -22.79 14.81
CA GLN A 351 -21.55 -21.69 14.07
C GLN A 351 -21.61 -21.89 12.54
N LEU A 352 -21.46 -23.12 12.06
CA LEU A 352 -21.59 -23.46 10.64
C LEU A 352 -23.02 -23.24 10.14
N ILE A 353 -24.02 -23.68 10.91
CA ILE A 353 -25.42 -23.46 10.59
C ILE A 353 -25.74 -21.96 10.58
N HIS A 354 -25.27 -21.22 11.59
CA HIS A 354 -25.42 -19.77 11.65
C HIS A 354 -24.77 -19.10 10.43
N MET A 355 -23.53 -19.45 10.10
CA MET A 355 -22.83 -18.91 8.92
C MET A 355 -23.59 -19.20 7.63
N ALA A 356 -24.13 -20.41 7.46
CA ALA A 356 -24.87 -20.78 6.25
C ALA A 356 -26.16 -19.97 6.09
N LEU A 357 -26.88 -19.74 7.19
CA LEU A 357 -28.18 -19.05 7.19
C LEU A 357 -28.04 -17.53 7.20
N ALA A 358 -27.17 -16.98 8.05
CA ALA A 358 -26.98 -15.54 8.18
C ALA A 358 -26.05 -14.99 7.09
N GLY A 359 -25.03 -15.76 6.69
CA GLY A 359 -24.09 -15.37 5.65
C GLY A 359 -24.72 -15.20 4.27
N ARG A 360 -25.82 -15.92 3.96
CA ARG A 360 -26.52 -15.78 2.68
C ARG A 360 -27.32 -14.48 2.56
N ASP A 361 -27.78 -13.93 3.69
CA ASP A 361 -28.68 -12.79 3.71
C ASP A 361 -27.95 -11.51 3.27
N GLY A 362 -28.32 -10.94 2.12
CA GLY A 362 -27.66 -9.76 1.56
C GLY A 362 -26.26 -10.01 0.99
N PHE A 363 -25.87 -11.27 0.79
CA PHE A 363 -24.61 -11.62 0.12
C PHE A 363 -24.69 -11.25 -1.36
N ASP A 364 -23.65 -10.57 -1.89
CA ASP A 364 -23.53 -10.31 -3.33
C ASP A 364 -22.52 -11.31 -3.94
N PRO A 365 -22.96 -12.22 -4.82
CA PRO A 365 -22.08 -13.19 -5.47
C PRO A 365 -20.95 -12.55 -6.29
N LYS A 366 -21.04 -11.26 -6.67
CA LYS A 366 -19.95 -10.54 -7.36
C LYS A 366 -18.73 -10.33 -6.48
N TRP A 367 -18.84 -10.57 -5.17
CA TRP A 367 -17.70 -10.52 -4.26
C TRP A 367 -16.81 -11.75 -4.35
N THR A 368 -17.23 -12.83 -5.02
CA THR A 368 -16.42 -14.05 -5.10
C THR A 368 -15.34 -13.95 -6.17
N TRP A 369 -14.11 -14.37 -5.85
CA TRP A 369 -13.01 -14.45 -6.81
C TRP A 369 -13.06 -15.69 -7.70
N GLN A 370 -13.28 -16.87 -7.12
CA GLN A 370 -13.21 -18.13 -7.87
C GLN A 370 -14.53 -18.54 -8.51
N SER A 371 -15.61 -18.58 -7.72
CA SER A 371 -16.93 -19.05 -8.16
C SER A 371 -18.02 -18.44 -7.30
N ALA A 372 -19.04 -17.90 -7.97
CA ALA A 372 -20.23 -17.33 -7.32
C ALA A 372 -21.14 -18.40 -6.71
N THR A 373 -21.15 -19.59 -7.30
CA THR A 373 -22.00 -20.71 -6.94
C THR A 373 -21.20 -21.98 -6.82
N TYR A 374 -21.58 -22.85 -5.88
CA TYR A 374 -21.04 -24.20 -5.77
C TYR A 374 -21.90 -25.13 -6.63
N ASP A 375 -21.64 -25.10 -7.94
CA ASP A 375 -22.43 -25.81 -8.94
C ASP A 375 -21.79 -27.14 -9.37
N HIS A 376 -22.49 -27.85 -10.25
CA HIS A 376 -22.04 -29.11 -10.83
C HIS A 376 -20.63 -29.01 -11.44
N THR A 377 -20.29 -27.89 -12.07
CA THR A 377 -18.97 -27.69 -12.70
C THR A 377 -17.87 -27.57 -11.64
N VAL A 378 -18.11 -26.78 -10.59
CA VAL A 378 -17.17 -26.63 -9.46
C VAL A 378 -16.92 -27.98 -8.80
N ILE A 379 -17.97 -28.76 -8.52
CA ILE A 379 -17.84 -30.08 -7.89
C ILE A 379 -16.97 -31.01 -8.73
N LEU A 380 -17.27 -31.17 -10.02
CA LEU A 380 -16.50 -32.09 -10.86
C LEU A 380 -15.06 -31.63 -11.08
N GLU A 381 -14.87 -30.36 -11.45
CA GLU A 381 -13.58 -29.87 -11.93
C GLU A 381 -12.65 -29.40 -10.82
N LYS A 382 -13.19 -28.88 -9.72
CA LYS A 382 -12.37 -28.36 -8.61
C LYS A 382 -12.26 -29.35 -7.45
N GLU A 383 -13.29 -30.13 -7.18
CA GLU A 383 -13.31 -31.01 -6.00
C GLU A 383 -12.97 -32.45 -6.37
N CYS A 384 -13.75 -33.08 -7.25
CA CYS A 384 -13.54 -34.47 -7.63
C CYS A 384 -12.22 -34.69 -8.38
N ARG A 385 -11.87 -33.78 -9.30
CA ARG A 385 -10.59 -33.86 -10.03
C ARG A 385 -9.41 -33.69 -9.08
N TYR A 386 -9.48 -32.71 -8.19
CA TYR A 386 -8.45 -32.51 -7.18
C TYR A 386 -8.33 -33.71 -6.23
N PHE A 387 -9.44 -34.32 -5.82
CA PHE A 387 -9.45 -35.54 -5.01
C PHE A 387 -8.69 -36.69 -5.70
N VAL A 388 -8.96 -36.94 -6.99
CA VAL A 388 -8.24 -37.98 -7.76
C VAL A 388 -6.75 -37.67 -7.83
N GLU A 389 -6.39 -36.44 -8.17
CA GLU A 389 -4.99 -36.06 -8.37
C GLU A 389 -4.20 -35.99 -7.06
N ALA A 390 -4.71 -35.27 -6.07
CA ALA A 390 -4.02 -34.99 -4.82
C ALA A 390 -4.09 -36.16 -3.83
N PHE A 391 -5.27 -36.78 -3.67
CA PHE A 391 -5.44 -37.83 -2.68
C PHE A 391 -5.17 -39.22 -3.27
N LEU A 392 -5.93 -39.66 -4.28
CA LEU A 392 -5.79 -41.03 -4.80
C LEU A 392 -4.42 -41.26 -5.44
N ASN A 393 -3.97 -40.32 -6.28
CA ASN A 393 -2.77 -40.53 -7.07
C ASN A 393 -1.51 -40.06 -6.37
N ARG A 394 -1.48 -38.83 -5.84
CA ARG A 394 -0.28 -38.30 -5.21
C ARG A 394 -0.06 -38.83 -3.79
N TYR A 395 -1.09 -38.86 -2.95
CA TYR A 395 -0.95 -39.30 -1.56
C TYR A 395 -0.99 -40.84 -1.43
N LEU A 396 -1.95 -41.51 -2.07
CA LEU A 396 -2.10 -42.97 -1.97
C LEU A 396 -1.38 -43.77 -3.08
N GLY A 397 -0.91 -43.13 -4.16
CA GLY A 397 -0.15 -43.81 -5.22
C GLY A 397 -0.99 -44.73 -6.12
N MET A 398 -2.31 -44.55 -6.19
CA MET A 398 -3.22 -45.54 -6.78
C MET A 398 -3.30 -45.50 -8.32
N GLY A 399 -2.86 -44.42 -8.97
CA GLY A 399 -2.85 -44.31 -10.45
C GLY A 399 -4.24 -44.32 -11.11
N VAL A 400 -5.28 -43.97 -10.38
CA VAL A 400 -6.68 -43.94 -10.83
C VAL A 400 -6.90 -42.78 -11.81
N ARG A 401 -7.50 -43.04 -12.97
CA ARG A 401 -7.91 -41.97 -13.89
C ARG A 401 -9.28 -41.44 -13.50
N PHE A 402 -9.49 -40.13 -13.64
CA PHE A 402 -10.77 -39.48 -13.34
C PHE A 402 -11.98 -40.14 -14.04
N GLY A 403 -11.78 -40.60 -15.28
CA GLY A 403 -12.83 -41.27 -16.05
C GLY A 403 -13.36 -42.57 -15.41
N GLU A 404 -12.58 -43.22 -14.55
CA GLU A 404 -12.93 -44.49 -13.90
C GLU A 404 -13.94 -44.29 -12.76
N LEU A 405 -14.06 -43.07 -12.22
CA LEU A 405 -15.01 -42.70 -11.16
C LEU A 405 -16.03 -41.65 -11.63
N LYS A 406 -16.13 -41.45 -12.96
CA LYS A 406 -16.93 -40.36 -13.53
C LYS A 406 -18.41 -40.51 -13.19
N SER A 407 -18.95 -41.72 -13.23
CA SER A 407 -20.36 -42.00 -12.89
C SER A 407 -20.69 -41.56 -11.46
N GLU A 408 -19.81 -41.89 -10.52
CA GLU A 408 -19.94 -41.60 -9.10
C GLU A 408 -19.81 -40.10 -8.86
N PHE A 409 -18.85 -39.44 -9.50
CA PHE A 409 -18.67 -37.99 -9.39
C PHE A 409 -19.84 -37.21 -9.98
N VAL A 410 -20.38 -37.64 -11.13
CA VAL A 410 -21.58 -37.02 -11.72
C VAL A 410 -22.78 -37.21 -10.80
N PHE A 411 -22.99 -38.43 -10.27
CA PHE A 411 -24.05 -38.69 -9.30
C PHE A 411 -23.96 -37.77 -8.06
N LEU A 412 -22.76 -37.59 -7.50
CA LEU A 412 -22.52 -36.67 -6.38
C LEU A 412 -22.85 -35.22 -6.77
N ALA A 413 -22.38 -34.77 -7.93
CA ALA A 413 -22.60 -33.41 -8.40
C ALA A 413 -24.10 -33.13 -8.66
N GLU A 414 -24.83 -34.07 -9.27
CA GLU A 414 -26.28 -33.98 -9.49
C GLU A 414 -27.06 -33.99 -8.16
N SER A 415 -26.65 -34.84 -7.22
CA SER A 415 -27.30 -34.92 -5.90
C SER A 415 -27.18 -33.61 -5.13
N VAL A 416 -26.00 -32.97 -5.16
CA VAL A 416 -25.80 -31.66 -4.53
C VAL A 416 -26.54 -30.55 -5.27
N ALA A 417 -26.54 -30.57 -6.61
CA ALA A 417 -27.24 -29.59 -7.43
C ALA A 417 -28.77 -29.65 -7.28
N ALA A 418 -29.32 -30.81 -6.90
CA ALA A 418 -30.75 -30.98 -6.63
C ALA A 418 -31.22 -30.32 -5.33
N CYS A 419 -30.29 -29.91 -4.44
CA CYS A 419 -30.63 -29.19 -3.22
C CYS A 419 -31.03 -27.74 -3.53
N THR A 420 -32.26 -27.37 -3.19
CA THR A 420 -32.83 -26.04 -3.51
C THR A 420 -32.61 -24.98 -2.42
N ASP A 421 -32.30 -25.38 -1.19
CA ASP A 421 -31.98 -24.48 -0.08
C ASP A 421 -30.49 -24.15 -0.06
N ILE A 422 -30.11 -23.12 -0.82
CA ILE A 422 -28.72 -22.69 -0.95
C ILE A 422 -28.40 -21.72 0.21
N GLY A 423 -27.52 -22.14 1.11
CA GLY A 423 -26.89 -21.31 2.13
C GLY A 423 -25.52 -20.80 1.70
N PHE A 424 -24.90 -19.96 2.52
CA PHE A 424 -23.48 -19.64 2.36
C PHE A 424 -22.62 -20.86 2.73
N MET A 425 -21.63 -21.20 1.90
CA MET A 425 -20.76 -22.36 2.13
C MET A 425 -19.30 -21.93 2.23
N HIS A 426 -18.63 -22.35 3.30
CA HIS A 426 -17.17 -22.28 3.42
C HIS A 426 -16.58 -23.68 3.19
N ARG A 427 -15.76 -23.84 2.15
CA ARG A 427 -15.29 -25.15 1.68
C ARG A 427 -14.25 -25.79 2.58
N ASP A 428 -13.48 -24.97 3.30
CA ASP A 428 -12.25 -25.40 3.99
C ASP A 428 -12.36 -25.31 5.53
N MET A 429 -13.32 -26.04 6.10
CA MET A 429 -13.62 -26.07 7.54
C MET A 429 -12.98 -27.27 8.25
N GLN A 430 -11.67 -27.45 8.06
CA GLN A 430 -10.89 -28.50 8.71
C GLN A 430 -10.46 -28.07 10.12
N SER A 431 -10.27 -29.00 11.07
CA SER A 431 -9.90 -28.68 12.46
C SER A 431 -8.59 -27.89 12.63
N ARG A 432 -7.72 -27.85 11.62
CA ARG A 432 -6.51 -27.01 11.60
C ARG A 432 -6.77 -25.55 11.21
N ASN A 433 -7.90 -25.27 10.55
CA ASN A 433 -8.29 -23.93 10.09
C ASN A 433 -9.26 -23.23 11.04
N ILE A 434 -9.67 -23.90 12.12
CA ILE A 434 -10.60 -23.38 13.11
C ILE A 434 -9.79 -22.94 14.33
N MET A 435 -9.78 -21.64 14.59
CA MET A 435 -9.18 -21.06 15.78
C MET A 435 -10.09 -21.29 17.00
N VAL A 436 -9.49 -21.60 18.14
CA VAL A 436 -10.19 -21.68 19.43
C VAL A 436 -9.74 -20.48 20.26
N HIS A 437 -10.63 -19.51 20.42
CA HIS A 437 -10.42 -18.31 21.21
C HIS A 437 -11.39 -18.33 22.41
N GLN A 438 -10.87 -18.11 23.62
CA GLN A 438 -11.65 -18.15 24.86
C GLN A 438 -12.20 -16.79 25.26
#